data_AF-A0A535WKZ2-F1
#
_entry.id   AF-A0A535WKZ2-F1
#
_cell.length_a   1.000
_cell.length_b   1.000
_cell.length_c   1.000
_cell.angle_alpha   90.00
_cell.angle_beta   90.00
_cell.angle_gamma   90.00
#
_symmetry.space_group_name_H-M   'P 1'
#
loop_
_entity.id
_entity.type
_entity.pdbx_description
1 polymer ?
#
loop_
_entity_poly.entity_id
_entity_poly.type
_entity_poly.pdbx_seq_one_letter_code
_entity_poly.pdbx_strand_id
1 'polypeptide(L)'
;MTDFFRKAYSVVSVLLLVEILAQFYFIAAAAFSIWLAEDNQKSIAAAFENAGPFAGLHAMNGSILVPATILVLIGLSFAARYSWRTTGLTALLAAAFILQFALAIAGFAGITPVAGLHAVNALVILGLAAWTVRRNWAFGERGARAQAAVAEPVRS
;
A
#
# COMPACT_ATOMS: atom_id res chain seq x y z
N MET A 1 -2.08 12.55 24.08
CA MET A 1 -2.09 11.17 23.55
C MET A 1 -2.61 11.08 22.11
N THR A 2 -3.72 11.73 21.76
CA THR A 2 -4.27 11.74 20.39
C THR A 2 -3.30 12.26 19.32
N ASP A 3 -2.46 13.26 19.65
CA ASP A 3 -1.45 13.79 18.72
C ASP A 3 -0.39 12.74 18.31
N PHE A 4 0.06 11.92 19.26
CA PHE A 4 0.98 10.82 18.98
C PHE A 4 0.37 9.82 17.98
N PHE A 5 -0.87 9.37 18.22
CA PHE A 5 -1.54 8.42 17.33
C PHE A 5 -1.80 8.99 15.93
N ARG A 6 -2.02 10.30 15.81
CA ARG A 6 -2.14 10.99 14.51
C ARG A 6 -0.83 11.01 13.75
N LYS A 7 0.29 11.30 14.44
CA LYS A 7 1.63 11.23 13.85
C LYS A 7 2.00 9.79 13.46
N ALA A 8 1.71 8.82 14.31
CA ALA A 8 1.89 7.40 13.99
C ALA A 8 1.08 6.99 12.76
N TYR A 9 -0.22 7.32 12.70
CA TYR A 9 -1.07 7.06 11.53
C TYR A 9 -0.47 7.69 10.26
N SER A 10 0.00 8.95 10.36
CA SER A 10 0.66 9.64 9.25
C SER A 10 1.89 8.87 8.75
N VAL A 11 2.79 8.45 9.64
CA VAL A 11 4.02 7.73 9.27
C VAL A 11 3.68 6.35 8.69
N VAL A 12 2.79 5.59 9.34
CA VAL A 12 2.38 4.27 8.85
C VAL A 12 1.65 4.37 7.50
N SER A 13 0.95 5.47 7.22
CA SER A 13 0.33 5.66 5.90
C SER A 13 1.37 5.84 4.80
N VAL A 14 2.51 6.48 5.10
CA VAL A 14 3.64 6.58 4.17
C VAL A 14 4.32 5.23 4.01
N LEU A 15 4.50 4.47 5.10
CA LEU A 15 5.02 3.10 5.04
C LEU A 15 4.18 2.24 4.10
N LEU A 16 2.85 2.26 4.23
CA LEU A 16 1.95 1.54 3.33
C LEU A 16 2.16 1.96 1.86
N LEU A 17 2.30 3.25 1.59
CA LEU A 17 2.55 3.74 0.23
C LEU A 17 3.88 3.21 -0.32
N VAL A 18 4.94 3.19 0.49
CA VAL A 18 6.24 2.64 0.12
C VAL A 18 6.15 1.13 -0.13
N GLU A 19 5.43 0.39 0.71
CA GLU A 19 5.19 -1.06 0.51
C GLU A 19 4.46 -1.33 -0.81
N ILE A 20 3.47 -0.51 -1.16
CA ILE A 20 2.76 -0.62 -2.45
C ILE A 20 3.68 -0.28 -3.61
N LEU A 21 4.51 0.77 -3.52
CA LEU A 21 5.49 1.07 -4.57
C LEU A 21 6.52 -0.05 -4.73
N ALA A 22 6.94 -0.67 -3.63
CA ALA A 22 7.80 -1.85 -3.66
C ALA A 22 7.10 -3.03 -4.35
N GLN A 23 5.78 -3.23 -4.16
CA GLN A 23 5.03 -4.24 -4.92
C GLN A 23 5.17 -4.07 -6.44
N PHE A 24 5.01 -2.83 -6.93
CA PHE A 24 5.15 -2.52 -8.36
C PHE A 24 6.58 -2.77 -8.84
N TYR A 25 7.58 -2.37 -8.05
CA TYR A 25 8.98 -2.64 -8.37
C TYR A 25 9.27 -4.14 -8.47
N PHE A 26 8.85 -4.94 -7.48
CA PHE A 26 9.10 -6.38 -7.46
C PHE A 26 8.45 -7.10 -8.63
N ILE A 27 7.17 -6.82 -8.92
CA ILE A 27 6.50 -7.49 -10.06
C ILE A 27 7.06 -7.03 -11.41
N ALA A 28 7.47 -5.75 -11.54
CA ALA A 28 8.12 -5.26 -12.74
C ALA A 28 9.50 -5.92 -12.95
N ALA A 29 10.32 -6.04 -11.90
CA ALA A 29 11.61 -6.71 -11.98
C ALA A 29 11.48 -8.19 -12.38
N ALA A 30 10.47 -8.90 -11.84
CA ALA A 30 10.15 -10.26 -12.25
C ALA A 30 9.69 -10.32 -13.71
N ALA A 31 8.75 -9.47 -14.11
CA ALA A 31 8.18 -9.45 -15.45
C ALA A 31 9.23 -9.10 -16.53
N PHE A 32 10.08 -8.09 -16.30
CA PHE A 32 11.11 -7.70 -17.26
C PHE A 32 12.20 -8.76 -17.41
N SER A 33 12.52 -9.50 -16.35
CA SER A 33 13.46 -10.62 -16.44
C SER A 33 12.97 -11.68 -17.44
N ILE A 34 11.66 -11.95 -17.46
CA ILE A 34 11.03 -12.92 -18.38
C ILE A 34 10.83 -12.30 -19.77
N TRP A 35 10.32 -11.07 -19.85
CA TRP A 35 9.96 -10.41 -21.11
C TRP A 35 11.17 -10.17 -22.03
N LEU A 36 12.35 -9.93 -21.44
CA LEU A 36 13.58 -9.63 -22.18
C LEU A 36 14.42 -10.89 -22.46
N ALA A 37 13.93 -12.07 -22.12
CA ALA A 37 14.64 -13.32 -22.39
C ALA A 37 14.73 -13.57 -23.91
N GLU A 38 15.91 -13.95 -24.39
CA GLU A 38 16.05 -14.51 -25.73
C GLU A 38 15.26 -15.81 -25.87
N ASP A 39 14.74 -16.08 -27.06
CA ASP A 39 13.96 -17.27 -27.39
C ASP A 39 14.86 -18.51 -27.56
N ASN A 40 15.51 -18.90 -26.46
CA ASN A 40 16.23 -20.16 -26.35
C ASN A 40 16.09 -20.72 -24.93
N GLN A 41 16.14 -22.05 -24.82
CA GLN A 41 15.85 -22.75 -23.58
C GLN A 41 16.73 -22.30 -22.40
N LYS A 42 18.02 -22.04 -22.65
CA LYS A 42 18.97 -21.62 -21.60
C LYS A 42 18.64 -20.22 -21.07
N SER A 43 18.37 -19.28 -21.98
CA SER A 43 17.98 -17.90 -21.65
C SER A 43 16.67 -17.87 -20.87
N ILE A 44 15.64 -18.60 -21.34
CA ILE A 44 14.34 -18.68 -20.67
C ILE A 44 14.49 -19.28 -19.26
N ALA A 45 15.24 -20.37 -19.10
CA ALA A 45 15.46 -20.98 -17.78
C ALA A 45 16.12 -20.00 -16.79
N ALA A 46 17.17 -19.31 -17.22
CA ALA A 46 17.85 -18.31 -16.41
C ALA A 46 16.94 -17.11 -16.08
N ALA A 47 16.09 -16.68 -17.01
CA ALA A 47 15.13 -15.60 -16.79
C ALA A 47 14.12 -15.93 -15.68
N PHE A 48 13.58 -17.15 -15.65
CA PHE A 48 12.69 -17.58 -14.57
C PHE A 48 13.40 -17.71 -13.23
N GLU A 49 14.65 -18.21 -13.21
CA GLU A 49 15.47 -18.28 -12.00
C GLU A 49 15.70 -16.87 -11.41
N ASN A 50 16.03 -15.90 -12.25
CA ASN A 50 16.24 -14.50 -11.85
C ASN A 50 14.93 -13.80 -11.43
N ALA A 51 13.80 -14.14 -12.06
CA ALA A 51 12.50 -13.57 -11.72
C ALA A 51 11.95 -14.10 -10.38
N GLY A 52 12.30 -15.33 -10.01
CA GLY A 52 11.79 -16.05 -8.84
C GLY A 52 11.89 -15.25 -7.53
N PRO A 53 13.06 -14.74 -7.13
CA PRO A 53 13.21 -13.94 -5.92
C PRO A 53 12.30 -12.70 -5.88
N PHE A 54 12.16 -11.98 -7.01
CA PHE A 54 11.30 -10.79 -7.07
C PHE A 54 9.81 -11.15 -7.00
N ALA A 55 9.39 -12.21 -7.68
CA ALA A 55 8.03 -12.73 -7.56
C ALA A 55 7.73 -13.17 -6.11
N GLY A 56 8.70 -13.82 -5.45
CA GLY A 56 8.62 -14.19 -4.04
C GLY A 56 8.48 -12.99 -3.11
N LEU A 57 9.28 -11.93 -3.31
CA LEU A 57 9.18 -10.69 -2.56
C LEU A 57 7.83 -10.00 -2.78
N HIS A 58 7.31 -10.00 -4.01
CA HIS A 58 5.97 -9.49 -4.31
C HIS A 58 4.88 -10.26 -3.56
N ALA A 59 4.97 -11.59 -3.56
CA ALA A 59 4.02 -12.45 -2.85
C ALA A 59 4.09 -12.25 -1.33
N MET A 60 5.29 -12.22 -0.74
CA MET A 60 5.49 -12.02 0.69
C MET A 60 5.00 -10.65 1.16
N ASN A 61 5.42 -9.58 0.47
CA ASN A 61 5.00 -8.22 0.79
C ASN A 61 3.48 -8.08 0.68
N GLY A 62 2.91 -8.60 -0.42
CA GLY A 62 1.48 -8.59 -0.67
C GLY A 62 0.66 -9.42 0.30
N SER A 63 1.14 -10.56 0.78
CA SER A 63 0.36 -11.46 1.64
C SER A 63 0.52 -11.20 3.13
N ILE A 64 1.61 -10.54 3.56
CA ILE A 64 1.95 -10.36 4.97
C ILE A 64 2.07 -8.89 5.35
N LEU A 65 2.96 -8.14 4.70
CA LEU A 65 3.33 -6.79 5.14
C LEU A 65 2.19 -5.79 4.89
N VAL A 66 1.73 -5.67 3.65
CA VAL A 66 0.63 -4.77 3.28
C VAL A 66 -0.63 -4.98 4.14
N PRO A 67 -1.17 -6.23 4.31
CA PRO A 67 -2.35 -6.42 5.15
C PRO A 67 -2.10 -6.08 6.62
N ALA A 68 -0.92 -6.43 7.17
CA ALA A 68 -0.58 -6.06 8.54
C ALA A 68 -0.55 -4.54 8.72
N THR A 69 0.07 -3.81 7.79
CA THR A 69 0.14 -2.34 7.80
C THR A 69 -1.25 -1.70 7.69
N ILE A 70 -2.15 -2.25 6.86
CA ILE A 70 -3.56 -1.80 6.77
C ILE A 70 -4.28 -1.99 8.10
N LEU A 71 -4.13 -3.15 8.76
CA LEU A 71 -4.76 -3.41 10.06
C LEU A 71 -4.24 -2.45 11.14
N VAL A 72 -2.93 -2.16 11.15
CA VAL A 72 -2.34 -1.16 12.04
C VAL A 72 -2.94 0.23 11.76
N LEU A 73 -3.10 0.64 10.50
CA LEU A 73 -3.74 1.90 10.16
C LEU A 73 -5.19 1.99 10.64
N ILE A 74 -5.96 0.91 10.52
CA ILE A 74 -7.34 0.86 11.03
C ILE A 74 -7.33 1.09 12.55
N GLY A 75 -6.50 0.34 13.30
CA GLY A 75 -6.37 0.50 14.74
C GLY A 75 -5.93 1.91 15.15
N LEU A 76 -4.94 2.46 14.46
CA LEU A 76 -4.47 3.83 14.67
C LEU A 76 -5.55 4.86 14.33
N SER A 77 -6.43 4.61 13.34
CA SER A 77 -7.52 5.52 13.00
C SER A 77 -8.50 5.70 14.16
N PHE A 78 -8.81 4.60 14.87
CA PHE A 78 -9.64 4.61 16.07
C PHE A 78 -8.91 5.27 17.24
N ALA A 79 -7.65 4.90 17.49
CA ALA A 79 -6.85 5.46 18.59
C ALA A 79 -6.63 6.98 18.44
N ALA A 80 -6.44 7.46 17.20
CA ALA A 80 -6.31 8.88 16.86
C ALA A 80 -7.64 9.65 16.94
N ARG A 81 -8.77 8.96 17.11
CA ARG A 81 -10.13 9.50 17.06
C ARG A 81 -10.36 10.30 15.77
N TYR A 82 -9.96 9.75 14.64
CA TYR A 82 -10.28 10.36 13.36
C TYR A 82 -11.78 10.31 13.09
N SER A 83 -12.26 11.19 12.20
CA SER A 83 -13.66 11.15 11.74
C SER A 83 -13.98 9.81 11.08
N TRP A 84 -15.24 9.38 11.16
CA TRP A 84 -15.74 8.18 10.47
C TRP A 84 -15.45 8.18 8.97
N ARG A 85 -15.33 9.35 8.35
CA ARG A 85 -14.90 9.47 6.95
C ARG A 85 -13.48 8.95 6.73
N THR A 86 -12.52 9.32 7.58
CA THR A 86 -11.12 8.85 7.50
C THR A 86 -11.03 7.37 7.83
N THR A 87 -11.72 6.93 8.88
CA THR A 87 -11.79 5.51 9.26
C THR A 87 -12.42 4.68 8.14
N GLY A 88 -13.52 5.14 7.54
CA GLY A 88 -14.18 4.49 6.42
C GLY A 88 -13.31 4.41 5.17
N LEU A 89 -12.48 5.43 4.89
CA LEU A 89 -11.52 5.37 3.78
C LEU A 89 -10.36 4.41 4.05
N THR A 90 -9.93 4.29 5.31
CA THR A 90 -8.96 3.26 5.71
C THR A 90 -9.55 1.86 5.59
N ALA A 91 -10.84 1.69 5.92
CA ALA A 91 -11.56 0.44 5.70
C ALA A 91 -11.78 0.14 4.20
N LEU A 92 -11.97 1.17 3.36
CA LEU A 92 -12.04 1.01 1.91
C LEU A 92 -10.73 0.47 1.33
N LEU A 93 -9.57 0.92 1.85
CA LEU A 93 -8.27 0.32 1.50
C LEU A 93 -8.23 -1.17 1.83
N ALA A 94 -8.75 -1.59 2.99
CA ALA A 94 -8.85 -3.00 3.35
C ALA A 94 -9.78 -3.78 2.42
N ALA A 95 -10.95 -3.24 2.08
CA ALA A 95 -11.88 -3.87 1.14
C ALA A 95 -11.27 -4.01 -0.27
N ALA A 96 -10.64 -2.95 -0.78
CA ALA A 96 -9.93 -2.98 -2.05
C ALA A 96 -8.78 -4.00 -2.01
N PHE A 97 -8.08 -4.13 -0.89
CA PHE A 97 -7.03 -5.12 -0.71
C PHE A 97 -7.57 -6.57 -0.65
N ILE A 98 -8.72 -6.82 -0.02
CA ILE A 98 -9.38 -8.13 -0.07
C ILE A 98 -9.73 -8.49 -1.52
N LEU A 99 -10.28 -7.55 -2.27
CA LEU A 99 -10.53 -7.71 -3.70
C LEU A 99 -9.23 -7.99 -4.46
N GLN A 100 -8.13 -7.28 -4.15
CA GLN A 100 -6.82 -7.50 -4.75
C GLN A 100 -6.36 -8.96 -4.60
N PHE A 101 -6.53 -9.52 -3.41
CA PHE A 101 -6.15 -10.90 -3.12
C PHE A 101 -7.05 -11.91 -3.85
N ALA A 102 -8.36 -11.67 -3.89
CA ALA A 102 -9.30 -12.50 -4.66
C ALA A 102 -8.97 -12.52 -6.16
N LEU A 103 -8.58 -11.37 -6.73
CA LEU A 103 -8.17 -11.27 -8.13
C LEU A 103 -6.83 -12.00 -8.40
N ALA A 104 -5.91 -12.01 -7.42
CA ALA A 104 -4.68 -12.81 -7.54
C ALA A 104 -4.99 -14.32 -7.56
N ILE A 105 -5.91 -14.77 -6.70
CA ILE A 105 -6.39 -16.17 -6.67
C ILE A 105 -6.99 -16.57 -8.02
N ALA A 106 -7.76 -15.69 -8.66
CA ALA A 106 -8.29 -15.94 -10.00
C ALA A 106 -7.18 -16.21 -11.03
N GLY A 107 -6.02 -15.54 -10.89
CA GLY A 107 -4.83 -15.79 -11.70
C GLY A 107 -4.24 -17.18 -11.48
N PHE A 108 -4.08 -17.59 -10.22
CA PHE A 108 -3.62 -18.95 -9.89
C PHE A 108 -4.59 -20.05 -10.36
N ALA A 109 -5.89 -19.72 -10.44
CA ALA A 109 -6.91 -20.61 -10.98
C ALA A 109 -6.98 -20.62 -12.52
N GLY A 110 -6.11 -19.89 -13.23
CA GLY A 110 -6.06 -19.84 -14.69
C GLY A 110 -7.12 -18.94 -15.34
N ILE A 111 -7.83 -18.12 -14.57
CA ILE A 111 -8.87 -17.19 -15.07
C ILE A 111 -8.21 -15.86 -15.46
N THR A 112 -7.31 -15.91 -16.44
CA THR A 112 -6.39 -14.81 -16.80
C THR A 112 -7.08 -13.47 -17.08
N PRO A 113 -8.23 -13.38 -17.80
CA PRO A 113 -8.90 -12.09 -18.02
C PRO A 113 -9.36 -11.42 -16.72
N VAL A 114 -9.86 -12.20 -15.76
CA VAL A 114 -10.28 -11.69 -14.44
C VAL A 114 -9.06 -11.32 -13.62
N ALA A 115 -8.00 -12.14 -13.66
CA ALA A 115 -6.75 -11.85 -12.99
C ALA A 115 -6.11 -10.54 -13.46
N GLY A 116 -6.29 -10.14 -14.73
CA GLY A 116 -5.83 -8.84 -15.23
C GLY A 116 -6.40 -7.64 -14.46
N LEU A 117 -7.60 -7.76 -13.87
CA LEU A 117 -8.17 -6.72 -13.01
C LEU A 117 -7.36 -6.50 -11.74
N HIS A 118 -6.51 -7.45 -11.33
CA HIS A 118 -5.58 -7.30 -10.22
C HIS A 118 -4.66 -6.08 -10.43
N ALA A 119 -4.11 -5.92 -11.65
CA ALA A 119 -3.26 -4.77 -11.95
C ALA A 119 -4.03 -3.44 -11.89
N VAL A 120 -5.28 -3.44 -12.37
CA VAL A 120 -6.15 -2.25 -12.32
C VAL A 120 -6.49 -1.87 -10.87
N ASN A 121 -6.89 -2.85 -10.05
CA ASN A 121 -7.21 -2.61 -8.64
C ASN A 121 -5.96 -2.21 -7.82
N ALA A 122 -4.76 -2.67 -8.20
CA ALA A 122 -3.50 -2.20 -7.61
C ALA A 122 -3.32 -0.68 -7.78
N LEU A 123 -3.66 -0.13 -8.96
CA LEU A 123 -3.60 1.31 -9.22
C LEU A 123 -4.62 2.09 -8.38
N VAL A 124 -5.81 1.52 -8.18
CA VAL A 124 -6.82 2.10 -7.27
C VAL A 124 -6.29 2.16 -5.84
N ILE A 125 -5.70 1.06 -5.35
CA ILE A 125 -5.09 1.00 -4.01
C ILE A 125 -3.96 2.01 -3.87
N LEU A 126 -3.07 2.12 -4.87
CA LEU A 126 -2.00 3.11 -4.91
C LEU A 126 -2.56 4.54 -4.78
N GLY A 127 -3.61 4.86 -5.56
CA GLY A 127 -4.28 6.15 -5.50
C GLY A 127 -4.89 6.44 -4.13
N LEU A 128 -5.56 5.46 -3.52
CA LEU A 128 -6.14 5.58 -2.18
C LEU A 128 -5.07 5.75 -1.10
N ALA A 129 -3.95 5.02 -1.19
CA ALA A 129 -2.83 5.13 -0.25
C ALA A 129 -2.17 6.52 -0.35
N ALA A 130 -1.86 6.97 -1.57
CA ALA A 130 -1.30 8.30 -1.82
C ALA A 130 -2.25 9.42 -1.33
N TRP A 131 -3.56 9.26 -1.57
CA TRP A 131 -4.56 10.19 -1.07
C TRP A 131 -4.60 10.23 0.47
N THR A 132 -4.51 9.07 1.13
CA THR A 132 -4.51 8.94 2.58
C THR A 132 -3.30 9.63 3.21
N VAL A 133 -2.11 9.42 2.64
CA VAL A 133 -0.87 10.12 3.02
C VAL A 133 -1.07 11.63 2.91
N ARG A 134 -1.45 12.12 1.72
CA ARG A 134 -1.59 13.56 1.45
C ARG A 134 -2.60 14.23 2.39
N ARG A 135 -3.69 13.54 2.75
CA ARG A 135 -4.76 14.10 3.57
C ARG A 135 -4.42 14.10 5.06
N ASN A 136 -3.62 13.15 5.53
CA ASN A 136 -3.35 12.95 6.95
C ASN A 136 -1.89 13.24 7.35
N TRP A 137 -1.09 13.80 6.45
CA TRP A 137 0.29 14.19 6.74
C TRP A 137 0.38 15.16 7.93
N ALA A 138 1.00 14.69 9.01
CA ALA A 138 1.04 15.40 10.29
C ALA A 138 2.15 16.46 10.37
N PHE A 139 3.09 16.50 9.42
CA PHE A 139 4.30 17.33 9.50
C PHE A 139 4.37 18.47 8.46
N GLY A 140 3.28 18.74 7.73
CA GLY A 140 3.22 19.87 6.78
C GLY A 140 2.75 21.17 7.44
N GLU A 141 2.60 22.25 6.65
CA GLU A 141 2.13 23.56 7.13
C GLU A 141 0.83 23.49 7.96
N ARG A 142 -0.07 22.56 7.61
CA ARG A 142 -1.30 22.31 8.38
C ARG A 142 -1.03 21.73 9.77
N GLY A 143 -0.04 20.84 9.89
CA GLY A 143 0.41 20.31 11.17
C GLY A 143 1.14 21.36 12.02
N ALA A 144 1.91 22.23 11.37
CA ALA A 144 2.56 23.37 12.03
C ALA A 144 1.53 24.40 12.54
N ARG A 145 0.52 24.74 11.74
CA ARG A 145 -0.58 25.64 12.14
C ARG A 145 -1.44 25.06 13.27
N ALA A 146 -1.73 23.76 13.24
CA ALA A 146 -2.47 23.10 14.31
C ALA A 146 -1.69 23.08 15.64
N GLN A 147 -0.36 22.92 15.59
CA GLN A 147 0.51 22.99 16.77
C GLN A 147 0.65 24.43 17.30
N ALA A 148 0.77 25.42 16.40
CA ALA A 148 0.84 26.84 16.78
C ALA A 148 -0.46 27.33 17.45
N ALA A 149 -1.63 26.91 16.97
CA ALA A 149 -2.93 27.26 17.55
C ALA A 149 -3.15 26.67 18.97
N VAL A 150 -2.45 25.60 19.32
CA VAL A 150 -2.47 25.03 20.69
C VAL A 150 -1.44 25.73 21.59
N ALA A 151 -0.42 26.35 21.01
CA ALA A 151 0.66 27.02 21.72
C ALA A 151 0.40 28.50 22.03
N GLU A 152 -0.59 29.15 21.40
CA GLU A 152 -1.00 30.51 21.78
C GLU A 152 -1.79 30.46 23.10
N PRO A 153 -1.27 31.05 24.20
CA PRO A 153 -2.08 31.24 25.40
C PRO A 153 -3.16 32.26 25.06
N VAL A 154 -4.41 31.97 25.45
CA VAL A 154 -5.53 32.92 25.36
C VAL A 154 -5.12 34.20 26.05
N ARG A 155 -4.75 35.22 25.27
CA ARG A 155 -4.53 36.57 25.80
C ARG A 155 -5.91 37.16 26.05
N SER A 156 -6.31 37.13 27.32
CA SER A 156 -7.46 37.87 27.86
C SER A 156 -7.20 39.37 27.89
#